data_AF-A0A4Q2ZXP1-F1
#
_entry.id   AF-A0A4Q2ZXP1-F1
#
_cell.length_a   1.000
_cell.length_b   1.000
_cell.length_c   1.000
_cell.angle_alpha   90.00
_cell.angle_beta   90.00
_cell.angle_gamma   90.00
#
_symmetry.space_group_name_H-M   'P 1'
#
loop_
_entity.id
_entity.type
_entity.pdbx_description
1 polymer ?
#
loop_
_entity_poly.entity_id
_entity_poly.type
_entity_poly.pdbx_seq_one_letter_code
_entity_poly.pdbx_strand_id
1 'polypeptide(L)' 'MGWAQVQKNIYAAEVLSPGSAETLLTKAAQCRRLASSIADHQTSCALNTLAEEYERDANHSVRLSDRT' A
#
# COMPACT_ATOMS: atom_id res chain seq x y z
N MET A 1 35.08 -4.87 19.69
CA MET A 1 34.57 -4.60 18.32
C MET A 1 33.33 -5.46 18.12
N GLY A 2 32.10 -4.91 18.09
CA GLY A 2 30.94 -5.79 17.84
C GLY A 2 29.53 -5.28 18.14
N TRP A 3 29.34 -4.09 18.73
CA TRP A 3 27.98 -3.58 19.05
C TRP A 3 27.49 -2.47 18.11
N ALA A 4 28.37 -1.89 17.28
CA ALA A 4 28.01 -0.80 16.37
C ALA A 4 27.22 -1.25 15.12
N GLN A 5 27.21 -2.56 14.81
CA GLN A 5 26.59 -3.09 13.60
C GLN A 5 25.10 -3.44 13.81
N VAL A 6 24.67 -3.69 15.04
CA VAL A 6 23.28 -4.10 15.34
C VAL A 6 22.32 -2.90 15.32
N GLN A 7 22.82 -1.68 15.46
CA GLN A 7 21.97 -0.49 15.41
C GLN A 7 21.58 -0.05 13.99
N LYS A 8 22.33 -0.43 12.94
CA LYS A 8 22.05 0.02 11.57
C LYS A 8 20.83 -0.63 10.91
N ASN A 9 20.30 -1.72 11.47
CA ASN A 9 19.14 -2.41 10.90
C ASN A 9 17.79 -1.98 11.50
N ILE A 10 17.78 -1.18 12.56
CA ILE A 10 16.54 -0.70 13.18
C ILE A 10 16.14 0.68 12.62
N TYR A 11 17.11 1.53 12.28
CA TYR A 11 16.83 2.88 11.74
C TYR A 11 16.35 2.93 10.29
N ALA A 12 16.32 1.79 9.57
CA ALA A 12 15.73 1.74 8.23
C ALA A 12 14.20 1.50 8.25
N ALA A 13 13.62 1.25 9.43
CA ALA A 13 12.19 0.98 9.59
C ALA A 13 11.37 2.22 9.99
N GLU A 14 11.99 3.39 10.19
CA GLU A 14 11.34 4.55 10.83
C GLU A 14 11.15 5.80 9.95
N VAL A 15 11.44 5.79 8.64
CA VAL A 15 11.38 7.03 7.81
C VAL A 15 10.58 6.91 6.51
N LEU A 16 9.59 6.03 6.48
CA LEU A 16 8.38 6.26 5.69
C LEU A 16 7.24 5.80 6.60
N SER A 17 6.05 6.38 6.57
CA SER A 17 4.88 5.71 7.14
C SER A 17 4.50 4.57 6.17
N PRO A 18 5.02 3.34 6.29
CA PRO A 18 4.83 2.30 5.28
C PRO A 18 3.43 1.69 5.46
N GLY A 19 2.89 1.78 6.68
CA GLY A 19 1.63 1.17 7.07
C GLY A 19 0.44 1.70 6.29
N SER A 20 0.39 2.98 5.93
CA SER A 20 -0.76 3.53 5.18
C SER A 20 -0.74 3.11 3.71
N ALA A 21 0.38 3.30 3.01
CA ALA A 21 0.52 2.92 1.60
C ALA A 21 0.42 1.41 1.39
N GLU A 22 1.06 0.61 2.24
CA GLU A 22 1.02 -0.85 2.14
C GLU A 22 -0.38 -1.41 2.48
N THR A 23 -1.08 -0.80 3.43
CA THR A 23 -2.50 -1.12 3.70
C THR A 23 -3.39 -0.78 2.51
N LEU A 24 -3.17 0.36 1.86
CA LEU A 24 -3.95 0.76 0.67
C LEU A 24 -3.70 -0.19 -0.50
N LEU A 25 -2.45 -0.56 -0.77
CA LEU A 25 -2.12 -1.58 -1.78
C LEU A 25 -2.75 -2.94 -1.47
N THR A 26 -2.76 -3.33 -0.18
CA THR A 26 -3.42 -4.57 0.25
C THR A 26 -4.93 -4.52 -0.01
N LYS A 27 -5.58 -3.39 0.27
CA LYS A 27 -7.01 -3.20 -0.04
C LYS A 27 -7.28 -3.23 -1.54
N ALA A 28 -6.43 -2.61 -2.35
CA ALA A 28 -6.53 -2.69 -3.81
C ALA A 28 -6.46 -4.14 -4.31
N ALA A 29 -5.51 -4.92 -3.81
CA ALA A 29 -5.38 -6.33 -4.16
C ALA A 29 -6.59 -7.16 -3.74
N GLN A 30 -7.19 -6.88 -2.57
CA GLN A 30 -8.42 -7.52 -2.12
C GLN A 30 -9.60 -7.19 -3.04
N CYS A 31 -9.76 -5.92 -3.42
CA CYS A 31 -10.78 -5.48 -4.37
C CYS A 31 -10.65 -6.18 -5.73
N ARG A 32 -9.43 -6.31 -6.28
CA ARG A 32 -9.20 -7.04 -7.55
C ARG A 32 -9.52 -8.53 -7.45
N ARG A 33 -9.18 -9.17 -6.32
CA ARG A 33 -9.53 -10.58 -6.07
C ARG A 33 -11.04 -10.77 -6.00
N LEU A 34 -11.74 -9.88 -5.27
CA LEU A 34 -13.19 -9.91 -5.18
C LEU A 34 -13.84 -9.64 -6.55
N ALA A 35 -13.37 -8.66 -7.30
CA ALA A 35 -13.85 -8.35 -8.64
C ALA A 35 -13.76 -9.54 -9.60
N SER A 36 -12.68 -10.34 -9.47
CA SER A 36 -12.48 -11.56 -10.26
C SER A 36 -13.41 -12.71 -9.87
N SER A 37 -13.94 -12.69 -8.65
CA SER A 37 -14.86 -13.71 -8.12
C SER A 37 -16.34 -13.36 -8.28
N ILE A 38 -16.66 -12.11 -8.64
CA ILE A 38 -18.03 -11.64 -8.79
C ILE A 38 -18.46 -11.71 -10.26
N ALA A 39 -19.57 -12.41 -10.51
CA ALA A 39 -20.16 -12.54 -11.85
C ALA A 39 -20.93 -11.27 -12.28
N ASP A 40 -21.37 -10.45 -11.33
CA ASP A 40 -22.03 -9.19 -11.63
C ASP A 40 -21.03 -8.17 -12.19
N HIS A 41 -21.21 -7.82 -13.47
CA HIS A 41 -20.27 -6.96 -14.19
C HIS A 41 -20.17 -5.57 -13.57
N GLN A 42 -21.30 -5.00 -13.09
CA GLN A 42 -21.30 -3.66 -12.51
C GLN A 42 -20.51 -3.62 -11.19
N THR A 43 -20.71 -4.63 -10.34
CA THR A 43 -19.99 -4.78 -9.07
C THR A 43 -18.50 -5.08 -9.30
N SER A 44 -18.18 -5.92 -10.28
CA SER A 44 -16.78 -6.20 -10.67
C SER A 44 -16.07 -4.92 -11.16
N CYS A 45 -16.73 -4.13 -12.00
CA CYS A 45 -16.20 -2.83 -12.44
C CYS A 45 -16.03 -1.86 -11.27
N ALA A 46 -17.02 -1.73 -10.38
CA ALA A 46 -16.92 -0.86 -9.21
C ALA A 46 -15.74 -1.23 -8.28
N LEU A 47 -15.51 -2.54 -8.08
CA LEU A 47 -14.38 -3.03 -7.28
C LEU A 47 -13.03 -2.77 -7.97
N ASN A 48 -12.94 -2.87 -9.29
CA ASN A 48 -11.73 -2.51 -10.02
C ASN A 48 -11.45 -1.00 -9.91
N THR A 49 -12.46 -0.15 -10.05
CA THR A 49 -12.31 1.30 -9.83
C THR A 49 -11.82 1.62 -8.42
N LEU A 50 -12.40 0.98 -7.40
CA LEU A 50 -11.95 1.13 -6.01
C LEU A 50 -10.49 0.69 -5.81
N ALA A 51 -10.06 -0.39 -6.48
CA ALA A 51 -8.67 -0.82 -6.43
C ALA A 51 -7.70 0.22 -7.01
N GLU A 52 -8.05 0.82 -8.14
CA GLU A 52 -7.26 1.87 -8.77
C GLU A 52 -7.20 3.15 -7.91
N GLU A 53 -8.28 3.48 -7.19
CA GLU A 53 -8.28 4.58 -6.23
C GLU A 53 -7.33 4.32 -5.06
N TYR A 54 -7.36 3.12 -4.48
CA TYR A 54 -6.42 2.75 -3.42
C TYR A 54 -4.96 2.76 -3.88
N GLU A 55 -4.67 2.34 -5.11
CA GLU A 55 -3.31 2.44 -5.68
C GLU A 55 -2.86 3.89 -5.89
N ARG A 56 -3.77 4.77 -6.33
CA ARG A 56 -3.50 6.21 -6.44
C ARG A 56 -3.24 6.85 -5.08
N ASP A 57 -4.04 6.52 -4.07
CA ASP A 57 -3.89 7.03 -2.71
C ASP A 57 -2.61 6.51 -2.04
N ALA A 58 -2.24 5.26 -2.30
CA ALA A 58 -0.98 4.68 -1.84
C ALA A 58 0.20 5.45 -2.44
N ASN A 59 0.17 5.70 -3.75
CA ASN A 59 1.21 6.47 -4.44
C ASN A 59 1.27 7.93 -3.93
N HIS A 60 0.12 8.54 -3.64
CA HIS A 60 0.07 9.89 -3.06
C HIS A 60 0.64 9.92 -1.64
N SER A 61 0.36 8.90 -0.82
CA SER A 61 0.88 8.76 0.54
C SER A 61 2.41 8.58 0.57
N VAL A 62 2.96 7.83 -0.39
CA VAL A 62 4.41 7.67 -0.57
C VAL A 62 5.05 9.00 -1.00
N ARG A 63 4.46 9.70 -1.98
CA ARG A 63 5.00 10.96 -2.50
C ARG A 63 4.91 12.13 -1.52
N LEU A 64 3.90 12.15 -0.65
CA LEU A 64 3.77 13.15 0.41
C LEU A 64 4.81 12.92 1.52
N SER A 65 5.20 11.67 1.79
CA SER A 65 6.22 11.33 2.77
C SER A 65 7.64 11.73 2.33
N ASP A 66 7.89 11.84 1.01
CA ASP A 66 9.21 12.18 0.42
C ASP A 66 9.52 13.70 0.46
N ARG A 67 8.55 14.56 0.76
CA ARG A 67 8.65 16.03 0.61
C ARG A 67 8.78 16.81 1.94
N THR A 68 8.98 16.12 3.07
CA THR A 68 9.16 16.70 4.42
C THR A 68 10.50 16.32 5.01
#